data_AF-A0A849DPP9-F1
#
_entry.id   AF-A0A849DPP9-F1
#
_cell.length_a   1.000
_cell.length_b   1.000
_cell.length_c   1.000
_cell.angle_alpha   90.00
_cell.angle_beta   90.00
_cell.angle_gamma   90.00
#
_symmetry.space_group_name_H-M   'P 1'
#
loop_
_entity.id
_entity.type
_entity.pdbx_description
1 polymer ?
#
loop_
_entity_poly.entity_id
_entity_poly.type
_entity_poly.pdbx_seq_one_letter_code
_entity_poly.pdbx_strand_id
1 'polypeptide(L)'
;MSTLILAGYTLVMAVLGTCVFAVPGWNVAIWGAIGLLSATAMVVGTLRNAPRKRLAWLLLATAMLFTTLGDAAYGLSADHLPGLPLLATVCYFAVLPLTMFSLIALTRASVVLRDRAGLVDLLMFTCAATLVAWVFLVSPSLRAANLDDTERSTIAMCTLGDLLILVVTVRLVLAARRTWSVVLLGLGAAGTLAGDVIYTLLQVHGGWHPGALSEVGYLLCYACWGAAALHPSMVELTMPVASQRGRLARPATVLLRLSLAAPAGTLFVVAAIGQGQDILAIAVAGVIIGELVITRLTDTIERHRRSMARERALREACGALVAGLGDAEVVEAVRVAVDQLMPSGADYETVVSLRERAATTVDTGPPAAAAPGIDAVPAPAGDRRSRMLRPQRLHPELRQGLDRFEMALICPLVPGTCMPGNAGAGVLCVAADERVLDTMRDALEVLAAQATLALERIALSDVINRRDGDQYLRTVVRHTADIVLILDEDGRLRYASPSLTTALGIDPSAAATLLDLVHPCDHGEVERMREQARRLDDPEGVRGAWHLRRADGERILVEVSFRDLRADRMVRGFVITMRDVTERREREQQLIRRALESSSGWQNRQSSLSRFRR
;
A
#
# COMPACT_ATOMS: atom_id res chain seq x y z
N MET A 1 -21.84 31.39 -13.93
CA MET A 1 -22.73 31.97 -12.88
C MET A 1 -22.00 32.19 -11.55
N SER A 2 -21.18 31.24 -11.07
CA SER A 2 -20.28 31.44 -9.91
C SER A 2 -19.23 32.55 -10.14
N THR A 3 -18.68 32.63 -11.35
CA THR A 3 -17.74 33.68 -11.76
C THR A 3 -18.33 35.09 -11.78
N LEU A 4 -19.62 35.22 -12.15
CA LEU A 4 -20.35 36.50 -12.18
C LEU A 4 -20.57 37.07 -10.78
N ILE A 5 -20.90 36.23 -9.80
CA ILE A 5 -21.09 36.66 -8.40
C ILE A 5 -19.75 37.06 -7.79
N LEU A 6 -18.69 36.29 -8.05
CA LEU A 6 -17.35 36.64 -7.59
C LEU A 6 -16.89 37.98 -8.20
N ALA A 7 -17.08 38.18 -9.50
CA ALA A 7 -16.75 39.43 -10.19
C ALA A 7 -17.56 40.63 -9.65
N GLY A 8 -18.86 40.44 -9.41
CA GLY A 8 -19.72 41.45 -8.81
C GLY A 8 -19.28 41.81 -7.39
N TYR A 9 -18.96 40.82 -6.56
CA TYR A 9 -18.43 41.02 -5.22
C TYR A 9 -17.10 41.80 -5.24
N THR A 10 -16.16 41.43 -6.11
CA THR A 10 -14.88 42.14 -6.22
C THR A 10 -15.05 43.58 -6.69
N LEU A 11 -16.00 43.84 -7.60
CA LEU A 11 -16.30 45.19 -8.08
C LEU A 11 -16.87 46.06 -6.95
N VAL A 12 -17.84 45.55 -6.20
CA VAL A 12 -18.45 46.28 -5.07
C VAL A 12 -17.40 46.53 -3.99
N MET A 13 -16.54 45.56 -3.67
CA MET A 13 -15.43 45.75 -2.73
C MET A 13 -14.43 46.81 -3.20
N ALA A 14 -14.10 46.87 -4.49
CA ALA A 14 -13.22 47.90 -5.03
C ALA A 14 -13.84 49.30 -4.95
N VAL A 15 -15.14 49.43 -5.22
CA VAL A 15 -15.88 50.69 -5.10
C VAL A 15 -15.92 51.15 -3.64
N LEU A 16 -16.33 50.27 -2.71
CA LEU A 16 -16.38 50.59 -1.29
C LEU A 16 -14.98 50.94 -0.74
N GLY A 17 -13.96 50.19 -1.14
CA GLY A 17 -12.57 50.48 -0.78
C GLY A 17 -12.10 51.86 -1.28
N THR A 18 -12.49 52.26 -2.50
CA THR A 18 -12.19 53.60 -3.02
C THR A 18 -12.92 54.68 -2.22
N CYS A 19 -14.16 54.41 -1.80
CA CYS A 19 -14.96 55.33 -0.99
C CYS A 19 -14.36 55.57 0.41
N VAL A 20 -13.69 54.58 1.02
CA VAL A 20 -12.99 54.74 2.32
C VAL A 20 -11.97 55.89 2.26
N PHE A 21 -11.21 55.99 1.17
CA PHE A 21 -10.21 57.04 1.00
C PHE A 21 -10.80 58.35 0.46
N ALA A 22 -11.89 58.27 -0.30
CA ALA A 22 -12.50 59.43 -0.94
C ALA A 22 -13.44 60.23 -0.02
N VAL A 23 -14.10 59.58 0.95
CA VAL A 23 -15.12 60.21 1.82
C VAL A 23 -14.90 59.81 3.30
N PRO A 24 -13.90 60.38 3.98
CA PRO A 24 -13.54 59.99 5.35
C PRO A 24 -14.67 60.14 6.38
N GLY A 25 -15.58 61.09 6.16
CA GLY A 25 -16.72 61.36 7.06
C GLY A 25 -17.76 60.23 7.14
N TRP A 26 -17.69 59.24 6.24
CA TRP A 26 -18.60 58.09 6.21
C TRP A 26 -17.89 56.77 6.54
N ASN A 27 -16.65 56.82 7.04
CA ASN A 27 -15.80 55.63 7.23
C ASN A 27 -16.46 54.55 8.07
N VAL A 28 -17.12 54.89 9.19
CA VAL A 28 -17.80 53.90 10.04
C VAL A 28 -18.86 53.12 9.25
N ALA A 29 -19.67 53.82 8.45
CA ALA A 29 -20.71 53.20 7.64
C ALA A 29 -20.13 52.36 6.48
N ILE A 30 -19.06 52.85 5.84
CA ILE A 30 -18.41 52.17 4.73
C ILE A 30 -17.71 50.89 5.21
N TRP A 31 -16.98 50.94 6.33
CA TRP A 31 -16.36 49.76 6.95
C TRP A 31 -17.40 48.75 7.43
N GLY A 32 -18.51 49.22 8.01
CA GLY A 32 -19.66 48.37 8.33
C GLY A 32 -20.22 47.65 7.10
N ALA A 33 -20.35 48.35 5.98
CA ALA A 33 -20.82 47.77 4.72
C ALA A 33 -19.83 46.75 4.13
N ILE A 34 -18.52 47.04 4.15
CA ILE A 34 -17.46 46.12 3.72
C ILE A 34 -17.50 44.82 4.52
N GLY A 35 -17.56 44.94 5.85
CA GLY A 35 -17.60 43.80 6.76
C GLY A 35 -18.84 42.93 6.59
N LEU A 36 -20.02 43.56 6.53
CA LEU A 36 -21.29 42.86 6.25
C LEU A 36 -21.29 42.20 4.87
N LEU A 37 -20.75 42.87 3.85
CA LEU A 37 -20.62 42.30 2.50
C LEU A 37 -19.71 41.07 2.49
N SER A 38 -18.60 41.10 3.24
CA SER A 38 -17.70 39.95 3.37
C SER A 38 -18.38 38.78 4.10
N ALA A 39 -19.01 39.04 5.25
CA ALA A 39 -19.71 38.00 6.01
C ALA A 39 -20.87 37.37 5.21
N THR A 40 -21.67 38.19 4.52
CA THR A 40 -22.74 37.70 3.65
C THR A 40 -22.21 36.89 2.48
N ALA A 41 -21.11 37.32 1.84
CA ALA A 41 -20.43 36.55 0.80
C ALA A 41 -19.99 35.17 1.31
N MET A 42 -19.52 35.07 2.55
CA MET A 42 -19.11 33.80 3.15
C MET A 42 -20.29 32.87 3.45
N VAL A 43 -21.41 33.41 3.95
CA VAL A 43 -22.64 32.64 4.16
C VAL A 43 -23.21 32.16 2.81
N VAL A 44 -23.33 33.04 1.82
CA VAL A 44 -23.82 32.71 0.47
C VAL A 44 -22.91 31.68 -0.21
N GLY A 45 -21.59 31.85 -0.11
CA GLY A 45 -20.61 30.90 -0.62
C GLY A 45 -20.75 29.51 0.01
N THR A 46 -20.94 29.46 1.34
CA THR A 46 -21.17 28.22 2.09
C THR A 46 -22.47 27.52 1.68
N LEU A 47 -23.56 28.27 1.51
CA LEU A 47 -24.85 27.73 1.07
C LEU A 47 -24.79 27.21 -0.37
N ARG A 48 -24.10 27.93 -1.26
CA ARG A 48 -24.05 27.61 -2.70
C ARG A 48 -23.11 26.45 -3.03
N ASN A 49 -21.91 26.46 -2.46
CA ASN A 49 -20.88 25.47 -2.77
C ASN A 49 -20.97 24.23 -1.87
N ALA A 50 -21.80 24.27 -0.81
CA ALA A 50 -22.14 23.15 0.06
C ALA A 50 -20.92 22.32 0.54
N PRO A 51 -19.89 22.95 1.16
CA PRO A 51 -18.69 22.25 1.60
C PRO A 51 -19.00 21.22 2.68
N ARG A 52 -18.13 20.21 2.85
CA ARG A 52 -18.33 19.14 3.85
C ARG A 52 -18.24 19.66 5.29
N LYS A 53 -17.40 20.67 5.53
CA LYS A 53 -17.22 21.34 6.83
C LYS A 53 -17.87 22.72 6.84
N ARG A 54 -19.20 22.79 6.74
CA ARG A 54 -19.95 24.07 6.73
C ARG A 54 -19.69 24.92 7.97
N LEU A 55 -19.58 24.27 9.13
CA LEU A 55 -19.38 24.93 10.42
C LEU A 55 -18.08 25.75 10.48
N ALA A 56 -17.00 25.32 9.78
CA ALA A 56 -15.75 26.07 9.75
C ALA A 56 -15.88 27.41 9.01
N TRP A 57 -16.57 27.40 7.85
CA TRP A 57 -16.83 28.62 7.09
C TRP A 57 -17.82 29.55 7.79
N LEU A 58 -18.81 29.00 8.48
CA LEU A 58 -19.73 29.78 9.32
C LEU A 58 -19.00 30.42 10.51
N LEU A 59 -18.09 29.71 11.18
CA LEU A 59 -17.25 30.30 12.22
C LEU A 59 -16.38 31.46 11.69
N LEU A 60 -15.86 31.34 10.47
CA LEU A 60 -15.09 32.43 9.84
C LEU A 60 -15.98 33.64 9.53
N ALA A 61 -17.22 33.40 9.07
CA ALA A 61 -18.18 34.46 8.82
C ALA A 61 -18.59 35.16 10.13
N THR A 62 -18.79 34.39 11.21
CA THR A 62 -19.03 34.94 12.55
C THR A 62 -17.84 35.77 13.02
N ALA A 63 -16.60 35.29 12.85
CA ALA A 63 -15.41 36.08 13.17
C ALA A 63 -15.43 37.43 12.42
N MET A 64 -15.76 37.42 11.12
CA MET A 64 -15.84 38.63 10.31
C MET A 64 -16.91 39.63 10.81
N LEU A 65 -18.05 39.13 11.31
CA LEU A 65 -19.07 39.97 11.93
C LEU A 65 -18.58 40.60 13.23
N PHE A 66 -17.85 39.84 14.06
CA PHE A 66 -17.24 40.39 15.28
C PHE A 66 -16.16 41.43 14.95
N THR A 67 -15.36 41.24 13.90
CA THR A 67 -14.41 42.27 13.43
C THR A 67 -15.16 43.53 13.01
N THR A 68 -16.22 43.39 12.22
CA THR A 68 -17.04 44.53 11.75
C THR A 68 -17.68 45.29 12.92
N LEU A 69 -18.18 44.56 13.92
CA LEU A 69 -18.78 45.16 15.12
C LEU A 69 -17.71 45.86 15.99
N GLY A 70 -16.52 45.27 16.09
CA GLY A 70 -15.36 45.87 16.74
C GLY A 70 -14.93 47.17 16.07
N ASP A 71 -14.79 47.17 14.75
CA ASP A 71 -14.38 48.35 13.96
C ASP A 71 -15.42 49.48 14.06
N ALA A 72 -16.72 49.14 14.05
CA ALA A 72 -17.80 50.11 14.24
C ALA A 72 -17.80 50.70 15.66
N ALA A 73 -17.61 49.86 16.69
CA ALA A 73 -17.51 50.31 18.08
C ALA A 73 -16.27 51.18 18.31
N TYR A 74 -15.14 50.83 17.69
CA TYR A 74 -13.90 51.59 17.73
C TYR A 74 -14.06 52.96 17.03
N GLY A 75 -14.60 52.98 15.80
CA GLY A 75 -14.82 54.21 15.05
C GLY A 75 -15.76 55.20 15.75
N LEU A 76 -16.83 54.70 16.39
CA LEU A 76 -17.78 55.53 17.16
C LEU A 76 -17.25 55.92 18.56
N SER A 77 -16.26 55.20 19.08
CA SER A 77 -15.64 55.55 20.37
C SER A 77 -14.84 56.85 20.33
N ALA A 78 -14.36 57.24 19.14
CA ALA A 78 -13.74 58.55 18.90
C ALA A 78 -14.72 59.71 19.16
N ASP A 79 -16.03 59.48 19.05
CA ASP A 79 -17.09 60.45 19.32
C ASP A 79 -17.50 60.53 20.82
N HIS A 80 -16.66 60.00 21.72
CA HIS A 80 -16.77 60.13 23.20
C HIS A 80 -18.00 59.47 23.86
N LEU A 81 -18.56 58.42 23.26
CA LEU A 81 -19.66 57.65 23.85
C LEU A 81 -19.13 56.63 24.91
N PRO A 82 -19.62 56.67 26.16
CA PRO A 82 -19.14 55.79 27.22
C PRO A 82 -19.50 54.31 26.97
N GLY A 83 -18.54 53.41 27.16
CA GLY A 83 -18.72 51.94 27.07
C GLY A 83 -18.36 51.29 25.72
N LEU A 84 -18.26 52.07 24.64
CA LEU A 84 -17.85 51.58 23.31
C LEU A 84 -16.41 51.03 23.23
N PRO A 85 -15.40 51.59 23.92
CA PRO A 85 -14.05 51.03 23.91
C PRO A 85 -14.00 49.60 24.45
N LEU A 86 -14.72 49.31 25.54
CA LEU A 86 -14.80 47.98 26.13
C LEU A 86 -15.46 46.98 25.17
N LEU A 87 -16.52 47.41 24.47
CA LEU A 87 -17.20 46.59 23.47
C LEU A 87 -16.27 46.23 22.30
N ALA A 88 -15.49 47.20 21.81
CA ALA A 88 -14.50 46.99 20.76
C ALA A 88 -13.46 45.95 21.20
N THR A 89 -12.89 46.10 22.41
CA THR A 89 -11.94 45.14 22.97
C THR A 89 -12.53 43.73 23.03
N VAL A 90 -13.72 43.55 23.60
CA VAL A 90 -14.36 42.23 23.70
C VAL A 90 -14.57 41.60 22.32
N CYS A 91 -14.97 42.40 21.32
CA CYS A 91 -15.12 41.92 19.95
C CYS A 91 -13.80 41.42 19.37
N TYR A 92 -12.71 42.19 19.48
CA TYR A 92 -11.39 41.78 19.00
C TYR A 92 -10.87 40.53 19.72
N PHE A 93 -11.09 40.40 21.03
CA PHE A 93 -10.76 39.17 21.78
C PHE A 93 -11.54 37.95 21.27
N ALA A 94 -12.78 38.11 20.82
CA ALA A 94 -13.58 37.01 20.27
C ALA A 94 -13.16 36.61 18.85
N VAL A 95 -12.68 37.56 18.03
CA VAL A 95 -12.22 37.30 16.65
C VAL A 95 -11.10 36.26 16.62
N LEU A 96 -10.14 36.37 17.53
CA LEU A 96 -8.93 35.55 17.55
C LEU A 96 -9.20 34.03 17.68
N PRO A 97 -9.91 33.53 18.72
CA PRO A 97 -10.24 32.11 18.81
C PRO A 97 -11.18 31.66 17.69
N LEU A 98 -12.16 32.46 17.28
CA LEU A 98 -13.09 32.10 16.20
C LEU A 98 -12.37 31.86 14.88
N THR A 99 -11.47 32.76 14.52
CA THR A 99 -10.67 32.68 13.29
C THR A 99 -9.71 31.49 13.36
N MET A 100 -9.04 31.31 14.50
CA MET A 100 -8.14 30.18 14.72
C MET A 100 -8.87 28.83 14.63
N PHE A 101 -9.98 28.65 15.33
CA PHE A 101 -10.78 27.41 15.26
C PHE A 101 -11.33 27.16 13.86
N SER A 102 -11.78 28.22 13.18
CA SER A 102 -12.22 28.13 11.79
C SER A 102 -11.10 27.62 10.87
N LEU A 103 -9.94 28.29 10.86
CA LEU A 103 -8.82 27.92 10.00
C LEU A 103 -8.28 26.53 10.36
N ILE A 104 -8.19 26.17 11.64
CA ILE A 104 -7.82 24.82 12.08
C ILE A 104 -8.85 23.79 11.60
N ALA A 105 -10.15 24.08 11.69
CA ALA A 105 -11.19 23.20 11.18
C ALA A 105 -11.13 23.06 9.65
N LEU A 106 -10.73 24.10 8.92
CA LEU A 106 -10.46 24.06 7.48
C LEU A 106 -9.18 23.29 7.14
N THR A 107 -8.15 23.38 7.98
CA THR A 107 -6.95 22.56 7.82
C THR A 107 -7.29 21.09 8.01
N ARG A 108 -6.49 20.22 7.40
CA ARG A 108 -6.43 18.78 7.72
C ARG A 108 -5.79 18.56 9.10
N ALA A 109 -6.16 19.37 10.11
CA ALA A 109 -5.56 19.37 11.44
C ALA A 109 -5.54 17.96 12.05
N SER A 110 -6.55 17.13 11.78
CA SER A 110 -6.61 15.74 12.22
C SER A 110 -5.54 14.81 11.62
N VAL A 111 -4.93 15.16 10.49
CA VAL A 111 -3.86 14.39 9.83
C VAL A 111 -2.47 14.93 10.21
N VAL A 112 -2.32 16.26 10.35
CA VAL A 112 -1.01 16.89 10.64
C VAL A 112 -0.70 16.95 12.13
N LEU A 113 -1.68 17.12 13.03
CA LEU A 113 -1.48 16.86 14.48
C LEU A 113 -1.20 15.38 14.75
N ARG A 114 -1.47 14.50 13.77
CA ARG A 114 -1.16 13.08 13.80
C ARG A 114 0.27 12.76 13.36
N ASP A 115 0.94 13.66 12.62
CA ASP A 115 2.31 13.47 12.16
C ASP A 115 3.28 14.34 12.97
N ARG A 116 4.11 13.69 13.82
CA ARG A 116 5.06 14.36 14.71
C ARG A 116 5.95 15.37 13.97
N ALA A 117 6.43 15.04 12.77
CA ALA A 117 7.29 15.96 12.01
C ALA A 117 6.55 17.22 11.56
N GLY A 118 5.26 17.11 11.21
CA GLY A 118 4.45 18.27 10.84
C GLY A 118 4.17 19.20 12.03
N LEU A 119 4.08 18.65 13.24
CA LEU A 119 3.96 19.42 14.47
C LEU A 119 5.27 20.15 14.81
N VAL A 120 6.41 19.47 14.65
CA VAL A 120 7.74 20.09 14.86
C VAL A 120 8.00 21.21 13.85
N ASP A 121 7.68 21.00 12.57
CA ASP A 121 7.79 22.04 11.53
C ASP A 121 6.93 23.27 11.86
N LEU A 122 5.72 23.04 12.41
CA LEU A 122 4.81 24.10 12.84
C LEU A 122 5.38 24.89 14.01
N LEU A 123 5.77 24.21 15.09
CA LEU A 123 6.33 24.86 16.27
C LEU A 123 7.55 25.70 15.91
N MET A 124 8.41 25.19 15.02
CA MET A 124 9.60 25.90 14.60
C MET A 124 9.27 27.20 13.86
N PHE A 125 8.32 27.15 12.93
CA PHE A 125 7.88 28.35 12.20
C PHE A 125 7.20 29.36 13.14
N THR A 126 6.32 28.90 14.03
CA THR A 126 5.68 29.76 15.04
C THR A 126 6.73 30.45 15.91
N CYS A 127 7.66 29.69 16.50
CA CYS A 127 8.70 30.26 17.35
C CYS A 127 9.57 31.29 16.62
N ALA A 128 9.95 31.01 15.36
CA ALA A 128 10.73 31.94 14.56
C ALA A 128 9.96 33.24 14.24
N ALA A 129 8.70 33.12 13.82
CA ALA A 129 7.87 34.28 13.51
C ALA A 129 7.56 35.10 14.78
N THR A 130 7.30 34.43 15.92
CA THR A 130 7.07 35.06 17.21
C THR A 130 8.30 35.79 17.70
N LEU A 131 9.51 35.23 17.50
CA LEU A 131 10.74 35.93 17.84
C LEU A 131 10.89 37.23 17.06
N VAL A 132 10.73 37.20 15.73
CA VAL A 132 10.86 38.39 14.87
C VAL A 132 9.83 39.44 15.28
N ALA A 133 8.56 39.04 15.46
CA ALA A 133 7.50 39.96 15.89
C ALA A 133 7.74 40.51 17.30
N TRP A 134 8.24 39.68 18.23
CA TRP A 134 8.54 40.12 19.58
C TRP A 134 9.60 41.21 19.59
N VAL A 135 10.71 41.02 18.88
CA VAL A 135 11.84 41.96 18.86
C VAL A 135 11.50 43.27 18.15
N PHE A 136 10.78 43.22 17.02
CA PHE A 136 10.56 44.42 16.20
C PHE A 136 9.21 45.11 16.39
N LEU A 137 8.21 44.42 16.96
CA LEU A 137 6.85 44.97 17.11
C LEU A 137 6.42 45.03 18.57
N VAL A 138 6.46 43.90 19.29
CA VAL A 138 5.88 43.83 20.64
C VAL A 138 6.75 44.56 21.66
N SER A 139 8.05 44.24 21.72
CA SER A 139 8.98 44.82 22.68
C SER A 139 9.08 46.35 22.56
N PRO A 140 9.22 46.95 21.34
CA PRO A 140 9.20 48.40 21.17
C PRO A 140 7.87 49.04 21.61
N SER A 141 6.72 48.46 21.23
CA SER A 141 5.40 49.01 21.55
C SER A 141 5.08 48.96 23.04
N LEU A 142 5.51 47.91 23.75
CA LEU A 142 5.36 47.81 25.20
C LEU A 142 6.19 48.88 25.94
N ARG A 143 7.30 49.33 25.36
CA ARG A 143 8.21 50.33 25.96
C ARG A 143 7.87 51.77 25.59
N ALA A 144 6.94 51.99 24.66
CA ALA A 144 6.48 53.34 24.33
C ALA A 144 5.80 53.97 25.57
N ALA A 145 6.26 55.16 25.95
CA ALA A 145 5.87 55.84 27.19
C ALA A 145 4.47 56.51 27.12
N ASN A 146 3.83 56.53 25.96
CA ASN A 146 2.64 57.34 25.67
C ASN A 146 1.32 56.55 25.63
N LEU A 147 1.31 55.26 25.98
CA LEU A 147 0.12 54.39 25.88
C LEU A 147 -0.37 53.98 27.28
N ASP A 148 -1.69 53.94 27.46
CA ASP A 148 -2.32 53.45 28.69
C ASP A 148 -2.14 51.92 28.84
N ASP A 149 -2.21 51.37 30.06
CA ASP A 149 -1.92 49.95 30.32
C ASP A 149 -2.91 48.99 29.60
N THR A 150 -4.15 49.44 29.40
CA THR A 150 -5.20 48.77 28.60
C THR A 150 -4.93 48.81 27.10
N GLU A 151 -4.38 49.91 26.58
CA GLU A 151 -4.00 50.03 25.17
C GLU A 151 -2.78 49.14 24.87
N ARG A 152 -1.81 49.14 25.79
CA ARG A 152 -0.60 48.33 25.72
C ARG A 152 -0.90 46.83 25.65
N SER A 153 -1.82 46.35 26.47
CA SER A 153 -2.25 44.94 26.46
C SER A 153 -3.06 44.56 25.21
N THR A 154 -3.87 45.48 24.69
CA THR A 154 -4.66 45.28 23.47
C THR A 154 -3.75 45.14 22.24
N ILE A 155 -2.77 46.03 22.07
CA ILE A 155 -1.82 45.99 20.94
C ILE A 155 -1.00 44.70 20.95
N ALA A 156 -0.52 44.28 22.14
CA ALA A 156 0.24 43.04 22.29
C ALA A 156 -0.60 41.81 21.90
N MET A 157 -1.87 41.77 22.29
CA MET A 157 -2.75 40.65 21.94
C MET A 157 -3.08 40.61 20.45
N CYS A 158 -3.43 41.74 19.83
CA CYS A 158 -3.72 41.81 18.39
C CYS A 158 -2.50 41.32 17.59
N THR A 159 -1.31 41.88 17.85
CA THR A 159 -0.07 41.51 17.13
C THR A 159 0.27 40.01 17.27
N LEU A 160 0.16 39.45 18.48
CA LEU A 160 0.41 38.02 18.71
C LEU A 160 -0.69 37.13 18.08
N GLY A 161 -1.93 37.60 18.08
CA GLY A 161 -3.08 36.95 17.47
C GLY A 161 -2.96 36.83 15.96
N ASP A 162 -2.66 37.94 15.29
CA ASP A 162 -2.54 37.98 13.83
C ASP A 162 -1.34 37.17 13.34
N LEU A 163 -0.26 37.12 14.13
CA LEU A 163 0.84 36.22 13.88
C LEU A 163 0.41 34.75 13.96
N LEU A 164 -0.37 34.37 14.98
CA LEU A 164 -0.88 33.01 15.12
C LEU A 164 -1.82 32.64 13.96
N ILE A 165 -2.69 33.57 13.55
CA ILE A 165 -3.58 33.44 12.39
C ILE A 165 -2.75 33.25 11.11
N LEU A 166 -1.69 34.04 10.90
CA LEU A 166 -0.82 33.90 9.74
C LEU A 166 -0.15 32.54 9.73
N VAL A 167 0.40 32.09 10.87
CA VAL A 167 1.02 30.76 10.99
C VAL A 167 0.05 29.64 10.63
N VAL A 168 -1.16 29.67 11.18
CA VAL A 168 -2.22 28.67 10.89
C VAL A 168 -2.62 28.74 9.40
N THR A 169 -2.64 29.93 8.81
CA THR A 169 -2.98 30.11 7.39
C THR A 169 -1.87 29.65 6.46
N VAL A 170 -0.61 29.98 6.74
CA VAL A 170 0.56 29.48 6.01
C VAL A 170 0.56 27.94 6.04
N ARG A 171 0.24 27.34 7.18
CA ARG A 171 0.04 25.88 7.28
C ARG A 171 -1.08 25.39 6.37
N LEU A 172 -2.24 26.05 6.34
CA LEU A 172 -3.32 25.71 5.41
C LEU A 172 -2.84 25.76 3.96
N VAL A 173 -2.06 26.78 3.59
CA VAL A 173 -1.50 26.96 2.24
C VAL A 173 -0.53 25.85 1.85
N LEU A 174 0.31 25.41 2.77
CA LEU A 174 1.29 24.35 2.53
C LEU A 174 0.67 22.95 2.52
N ALA A 175 -0.37 22.73 3.33
CA ALA A 175 -1.01 21.42 3.50
C ALA A 175 -2.10 21.15 2.45
N ALA A 176 -2.73 22.19 1.91
CA ALA A 176 -3.75 22.07 0.88
C ALA A 176 -3.12 22.03 -0.52
N ARG A 177 -3.85 21.45 -1.48
CA ARG A 177 -3.53 21.66 -2.90
C ARG A 177 -3.64 23.15 -3.21
N ARG A 178 -2.72 23.67 -4.03
CA ARG A 178 -2.66 25.08 -4.42
C ARG A 178 -3.94 25.43 -5.21
N THR A 179 -4.95 25.89 -4.48
CA THR A 179 -6.26 26.30 -4.98
C THR A 179 -6.44 27.78 -4.71
N TRP A 180 -7.29 28.44 -5.48
CA TRP A 180 -7.49 29.89 -5.36
C TRP A 180 -8.06 30.30 -4.00
N SER A 181 -9.01 29.55 -3.42
CA SER A 181 -9.53 29.84 -2.07
C SER A 181 -8.43 29.84 -1.01
N VAL A 182 -7.46 28.92 -1.11
CA VAL A 182 -6.33 28.83 -0.18
C VAL A 182 -5.38 30.01 -0.33
N VAL A 183 -5.08 30.40 -1.58
CA VAL A 183 -4.24 31.57 -1.87
C VAL A 183 -4.90 32.84 -1.35
N LEU A 184 -6.21 33.00 -1.55
CA LEU A 184 -6.97 34.16 -1.07
C LEU A 184 -7.04 34.23 0.46
N LEU A 185 -7.23 33.09 1.16
CA LEU A 185 -7.13 33.06 2.62
C LEU A 185 -5.73 33.49 3.10
N GLY A 186 -4.68 32.97 2.47
CA GLY A 186 -3.29 33.34 2.75
C GLY A 186 -3.00 34.82 2.50
N LEU A 187 -3.49 35.35 1.37
CA LEU A 187 -3.29 36.74 0.99
C LEU A 187 -4.03 37.70 1.93
N GLY A 188 -5.23 37.32 2.40
CA GLY A 188 -5.95 38.08 3.42
C GLY A 188 -5.23 38.08 4.78
N ALA A 189 -4.76 36.91 5.25
CA ALA A 189 -4.03 36.84 6.53
C ALA A 189 -2.70 37.62 6.49
N ALA A 190 -1.99 37.60 5.36
CA ALA A 190 -0.79 38.41 5.15
C ALA A 190 -1.14 39.91 5.08
N GLY A 191 -2.28 40.27 4.48
CA GLY A 191 -2.82 41.62 4.44
C GLY A 191 -3.10 42.19 5.83
N THR A 192 -3.78 41.42 6.70
CA THR A 192 -4.04 41.82 8.09
C THR A 192 -2.74 42.11 8.83
N LEU A 193 -1.78 41.18 8.83
CA LEU A 193 -0.51 41.37 9.52
C LEU A 193 0.26 42.59 8.98
N ALA A 194 0.29 42.80 7.66
CA ALA A 194 0.92 43.97 7.08
C ALA A 194 0.22 45.27 7.52
N GLY A 195 -1.12 45.26 7.58
CA GLY A 195 -1.93 46.34 8.12
C GLY A 195 -1.56 46.66 9.56
N ASP A 196 -1.51 45.66 10.45
CA ASP A 196 -1.18 45.83 11.87
C ASP A 196 0.24 46.32 12.10
N VAL A 197 1.20 45.83 11.33
CA VAL A 197 2.59 46.29 11.37
C VAL A 197 2.66 47.78 11.01
N ILE A 198 2.03 48.18 9.90
CA ILE A 198 2.02 49.58 9.47
C ILE A 198 1.26 50.44 10.47
N TYR A 199 0.11 49.97 10.97
CA TYR A 199 -0.70 50.64 11.99
C TYR A 199 0.12 50.91 13.25
N THR A 200 0.76 49.88 13.79
CA THR A 200 1.60 49.97 15.01
C THR A 200 2.76 50.94 14.80
N LEU A 201 3.44 50.87 13.65
CA LEU A 201 4.53 51.79 13.33
C LEU A 201 4.07 53.24 13.23
N LEU A 202 2.93 53.49 12.57
CA LEU A 202 2.36 54.84 12.44
C LEU A 202 1.86 55.38 13.78
N GLN A 203 1.31 54.52 14.63
CA GLN A 203 0.83 54.90 15.96
C GLN A 203 1.99 55.34 16.86
N VAL A 204 3.12 54.61 16.85
CA VAL A 204 4.31 54.96 17.63
C VAL A 204 4.97 56.27 17.16
N HIS A 205 4.96 56.54 15.85
CA HIS A 205 5.56 57.76 15.28
C HIS A 205 4.58 58.95 15.20
N GLY A 206 3.34 58.80 15.66
CA GLY A 206 2.32 59.86 15.64
C GLY A 206 1.82 60.23 14.23
N GLY A 207 2.02 59.34 13.25
CA GLY A 207 1.64 59.55 11.84
C GLY A 207 0.31 58.90 11.44
N TRP A 208 -0.42 58.32 12.39
CA TRP A 208 -1.69 57.67 12.09
C TRP A 208 -2.83 58.68 11.91
N HIS A 209 -3.60 58.50 10.83
CA HIS A 209 -4.82 59.22 10.55
C HIS A 209 -5.83 58.28 9.86
N PRO A 210 -7.14 58.54 9.94
CA PRO A 210 -8.14 57.81 9.13
C PRO A 210 -7.80 57.87 7.63
N GLY A 211 -7.89 56.75 6.94
CA GLY A 211 -7.46 56.61 5.54
C GLY A 211 -5.95 56.44 5.34
N ALA A 212 -5.20 56.09 6.40
CA ALA A 212 -3.78 55.76 6.28
C ALA A 212 -3.54 54.46 5.49
N LEU A 213 -2.31 54.27 5.01
CA LEU A 213 -1.93 53.09 4.22
C LEU A 213 -2.15 51.75 4.95
N SER A 214 -2.18 51.75 6.29
CA SER A 214 -2.51 50.57 7.11
C SER A 214 -3.89 49.99 6.78
N GLU A 215 -4.85 50.83 6.42
CA GLU A 215 -6.23 50.44 6.12
C GLU A 215 -6.35 49.55 4.86
N VAL A 216 -5.40 49.66 3.94
CA VAL A 216 -5.35 48.82 2.73
C VAL A 216 -5.18 47.34 3.11
N GLY A 217 -4.42 47.04 4.17
CA GLY A 217 -4.21 45.68 4.66
C GLY A 217 -5.51 45.03 5.12
N TYR A 218 -6.32 45.77 5.88
CA TYR A 218 -7.63 45.29 6.36
C TYR A 218 -8.62 45.13 5.21
N LEU A 219 -8.68 46.08 4.28
CA LEU A 219 -9.51 45.99 3.08
C LEU A 219 -9.18 44.73 2.27
N LEU A 220 -7.89 44.43 2.11
CA LEU A 220 -7.41 43.24 1.42
C LEU A 220 -7.88 41.97 2.12
N CYS A 221 -7.87 41.92 3.45
CA CYS A 221 -8.38 40.80 4.23
C CYS A 221 -9.89 40.58 3.98
N TYR A 222 -10.71 41.61 4.20
CA TYR A 222 -12.16 41.53 4.01
C TYR A 222 -12.52 41.05 2.59
N ALA A 223 -11.87 41.61 1.56
CA ALA A 223 -12.09 41.24 0.18
C ALA A 223 -11.63 39.81 -0.14
N CYS A 224 -10.44 39.42 0.31
CA CYS A 224 -9.89 38.12 -0.05
C CYS A 224 -10.60 36.96 0.68
N TRP A 225 -10.98 37.11 1.94
CA TRP A 225 -11.65 36.05 2.69
C TRP A 225 -13.10 35.82 2.23
N GLY A 226 -13.83 36.89 1.89
CA GLY A 226 -15.15 36.75 1.26
C GLY A 226 -15.06 36.16 -0.16
N ALA A 227 -14.08 36.57 -0.96
CA ALA A 227 -13.81 35.98 -2.26
C ALA A 227 -13.42 34.49 -2.17
N ALA A 228 -12.63 34.11 -1.15
CA ALA A 228 -12.21 32.73 -0.92
C ALA A 228 -13.40 31.79 -0.68
N ALA A 229 -14.42 32.28 0.04
CA ALA A 229 -15.65 31.56 0.33
C ALA A 229 -16.63 31.54 -0.86
N LEU A 230 -16.60 32.53 -1.75
CA LEU A 230 -17.41 32.49 -2.98
C LEU A 230 -16.80 31.59 -4.06
N HIS A 231 -15.47 31.43 -4.06
CA HIS A 231 -14.77 30.67 -5.08
C HIS A 231 -15.05 29.15 -4.97
N PRO A 232 -15.40 28.46 -6.08
CA PRO A 232 -15.82 27.06 -6.06
C PRO A 232 -14.76 26.08 -5.54
N SER A 233 -13.47 26.45 -5.59
CA SER A 233 -12.39 25.63 -5.00
C SER A 233 -12.48 25.46 -3.48
N MET A 234 -13.38 26.17 -2.80
CA MET A 234 -13.61 26.01 -1.36
C MET A 234 -14.06 24.59 -0.97
N VAL A 235 -14.64 23.83 -1.91
CA VAL A 235 -15.10 22.45 -1.65
C VAL A 235 -13.93 21.50 -1.55
N GLU A 236 -12.91 21.67 -2.42
CA GLU A 236 -11.70 20.84 -2.48
C GLU A 236 -10.91 20.87 -1.16
N LEU A 237 -10.96 21.99 -0.44
CA LEU A 237 -10.39 22.14 0.91
C LEU A 237 -10.97 21.14 1.91
N THR A 238 -12.22 20.71 1.72
CA THR A 238 -12.94 19.85 2.66
C THR A 238 -13.12 18.41 2.19
N MET A 239 -12.67 18.08 0.97
CA MET A 239 -12.73 16.73 0.42
C MET A 239 -11.59 15.84 0.96
N PRO A 240 -11.86 14.55 1.27
CA PRO A 240 -10.82 13.59 1.65
C PRO A 240 -9.99 13.25 0.41
N VAL A 241 -8.77 13.77 0.32
CA VAL A 241 -7.83 13.38 -0.73
C VAL A 241 -6.96 12.24 -0.21
N ALA A 242 -6.88 11.14 -0.96
CA ALA A 242 -5.95 10.05 -0.69
C ALA A 242 -4.54 10.62 -0.46
N SER A 243 -3.95 10.27 0.68
CA SER A 243 -2.65 10.77 1.15
C SER A 243 -1.55 10.53 0.12
N GLN A 244 -1.23 11.53 -0.70
CA GLN A 244 0.00 11.54 -1.48
C GLN A 244 1.17 11.75 -0.52
N ARG A 245 1.77 10.63 -0.12
CA ARG A 245 2.96 10.55 0.74
C ARG A 245 4.19 11.06 -0.02
N GLY A 246 5.09 11.75 0.71
CA GLY A 246 6.52 11.50 0.53
C GLY A 246 7.35 12.46 -0.31
N ARG A 247 6.95 13.72 -0.56
CA ARG A 247 7.94 14.74 -0.96
C ARG A 247 7.83 15.93 -0.03
N LEU A 248 8.97 16.35 0.53
CA LEU A 248 9.09 17.73 1.01
C LEU A 248 8.79 18.60 -0.20
N ALA A 249 7.61 19.21 -0.22
CA ALA A 249 7.33 20.23 -1.22
C ALA A 249 8.43 21.30 -1.08
N ARG A 250 9.04 21.73 -2.19
CA ARG A 250 10.01 22.85 -2.23
C ARG A 250 9.70 23.99 -1.25
N PRO A 251 8.43 24.46 -1.08
CA PRO A 251 8.11 25.50 -0.09
C PRO A 251 8.41 25.14 1.37
N ALA A 252 8.31 23.86 1.79
CA ALA A 252 8.62 23.44 3.16
C ALA A 252 10.11 23.60 3.50
N THR A 253 11.00 23.37 2.52
CA THR A 253 12.45 23.54 2.71
C THR A 253 12.87 25.00 2.85
N VAL A 254 12.14 25.92 2.20
CA VAL A 254 12.39 27.36 2.30
C VAL A 254 12.02 27.87 3.69
N LEU A 255 10.87 27.43 4.23
CA LEU A 255 10.43 27.80 5.57
C LEU A 255 11.39 27.30 6.65
N LEU A 256 11.88 26.07 6.53
CA LEU A 256 12.89 25.53 7.45
C LEU A 256 14.17 26.39 7.47
N ARG A 257 14.64 26.82 6.30
CA ARG A 257 15.81 27.71 6.20
C ARG A 257 15.55 29.06 6.83
N LEU A 258 14.37 29.63 6.59
CA LEU A 258 13.98 30.93 7.14
C LEU A 258 13.85 30.87 8.67
N SER A 259 13.24 29.82 9.22
CA SER A 259 13.09 29.63 10.66
C SER A 259 14.43 29.44 11.37
N LEU A 260 15.36 28.69 10.78
CA LEU A 260 16.71 28.52 11.32
C LEU A 260 17.53 29.82 11.24
N ALA A 261 17.35 30.61 10.18
CA ALA A 261 18.05 31.88 10.02
C ALA A 261 17.49 32.99 10.92
N ALA A 262 16.25 32.87 11.42
CA ALA A 262 15.56 33.93 12.14
C ALA A 262 16.33 34.44 13.38
N PRO A 263 16.81 33.60 14.33
CA PRO A 263 17.53 34.09 15.51
C PRO A 263 18.82 34.83 15.17
N ALA A 264 19.63 34.26 14.26
CA ALA A 264 20.88 34.85 13.81
C ALA A 264 20.65 36.16 13.04
N GLY A 265 19.63 36.20 12.16
CA GLY A 265 19.23 37.40 11.44
C GLY A 265 18.72 38.50 12.37
N THR A 266 17.87 38.17 13.35
CA THR A 266 17.41 39.13 14.35
C THR A 266 18.56 39.68 15.18
N LEU A 267 19.50 38.83 15.61
CA LEU A 267 20.67 39.24 16.38
C LEU A 267 21.57 40.19 15.57
N PHE A 268 21.80 39.89 14.29
CA PHE A 268 22.61 40.72 13.40
C PHE A 268 22.00 42.12 13.24
N VAL A 269 20.68 42.19 12.98
CA VAL A 269 19.98 43.47 12.83
C VAL A 269 20.00 44.26 14.13
N VAL A 270 19.73 43.60 15.26
CA VAL A 270 19.78 44.24 16.59
C VAL A 270 21.17 44.79 16.92
N ALA A 271 22.22 44.03 16.59
CA ALA A 271 23.61 44.47 16.76
C ALA A 271 23.95 45.65 15.83
N ALA A 272 23.44 45.65 14.60
CA ALA A 272 23.66 46.74 13.64
C ALA A 272 22.95 48.05 14.03
N ILE A 273 21.75 47.96 14.63
CA ILE A 273 20.99 49.13 15.11
C ILE A 273 21.47 49.59 16.51
N GLY A 274 22.27 48.77 17.21
CA GLY A 274 22.80 49.10 18.54
C GLY A 274 21.82 48.91 19.70
N GLN A 275 20.77 48.10 19.52
CA GLN A 275 19.71 47.89 20.53
C GLN A 275 19.89 46.59 21.34
N GLY A 276 20.84 46.53 22.27
CA GLY A 276 21.16 45.29 23.01
C GLY A 276 20.13 44.76 24.03
N GLN A 277 18.87 45.19 24.01
CA GLN A 277 17.93 44.93 25.11
C GLN A 277 17.21 43.57 25.04
N ASP A 278 17.05 42.98 23.84
CA ASP A 278 16.30 41.73 23.64
C ASP A 278 17.20 40.50 23.39
N ILE A 279 18.49 40.59 23.73
CA ILE A 279 19.49 39.52 23.50
C ILE A 279 19.07 38.21 24.18
N LEU A 280 18.54 38.26 25.41
CA LEU A 280 18.11 37.07 26.14
C LEU A 280 16.95 36.35 25.43
N ALA A 281 15.96 37.10 24.92
CA ALA A 281 14.82 36.54 24.19
C ALA A 281 15.27 35.85 22.89
N ILE A 282 16.22 36.48 22.16
CA ILE A 282 16.81 35.91 20.95
C ILE A 282 17.59 34.62 21.27
N ALA A 283 18.37 34.59 22.35
CA ALA A 283 19.12 33.41 22.76
C ALA A 283 18.18 32.24 23.13
N VAL A 284 17.15 32.47 23.95
CA VAL A 284 16.18 31.45 24.35
C VAL A 284 15.43 30.89 23.14
N ALA A 285 14.93 31.75 22.26
CA ALA A 285 14.25 31.32 21.03
C ALA A 285 15.19 30.55 20.10
N GLY A 286 16.46 30.95 20.00
CA GLY A 286 17.49 30.23 19.24
C GLY A 286 17.73 28.81 19.74
N VAL A 287 17.80 28.61 21.07
CA VAL A 287 17.92 27.27 21.67
C VAL A 287 16.69 26.42 21.38
N ILE A 288 15.48 26.96 21.56
CA ILE A 288 14.22 26.24 21.29
C ILE A 288 14.14 25.82 19.81
N ILE A 289 14.45 26.73 18.88
CA ILE A 289 14.45 26.43 17.45
C ILE A 289 15.54 25.39 17.12
N GLY A 290 16.72 25.48 17.73
CA GLY A 290 17.80 24.50 17.58
C GLY A 290 17.39 23.08 17.99
N GLU A 291 16.75 22.93 19.15
CA GLU A 291 16.23 21.63 19.63
C GLU A 291 15.12 21.07 18.73
N LEU A 292 14.23 21.94 18.25
CA LEU A 292 13.21 21.55 17.27
C LEU A 292 13.85 21.08 15.95
N VAL A 293 14.94 21.71 15.50
CA VAL A 293 15.69 21.31 14.30
C VAL A 293 16.34 19.94 14.51
N ILE A 294 16.97 19.68 15.65
CA ILE A 294 17.57 18.38 15.97
C ILE A 294 16.49 17.28 15.99
N THR A 295 15.35 17.55 16.63
CA THR A 295 14.19 16.64 16.64
C THR A 295 13.73 16.35 15.21
N ARG A 296 13.64 17.39 14.36
CA ARG A 296 13.23 17.25 12.96
C ARG A 296 14.20 16.42 12.12
N LEU A 297 15.51 16.62 12.32
CA LEU A 297 16.55 15.85 11.64
C LEU A 297 16.48 14.38 12.04
N THR A 298 16.31 14.10 13.33
CA THR A 298 16.18 12.74 13.86
C THR A 298 14.97 12.02 13.24
N ASP A 299 13.80 12.68 13.22
CA ASP A 299 12.59 12.14 12.58
C ASP A 299 12.79 11.89 11.08
N THR A 300 13.55 12.74 10.39
CA THR A 300 13.81 12.61 8.95
C THR A 300 14.76 11.44 8.67
N ILE A 301 15.84 11.33 9.45
CA ILE A 301 16.80 10.23 9.36
C ILE A 301 16.08 8.91 9.65
N GLU A 302 15.22 8.85 10.65
CA GLU A 302 14.48 7.65 11.00
C GLU A 302 13.48 7.24 9.90
N ARG A 303 12.76 8.20 9.31
CA ARG A 303 11.92 7.92 8.12
C ARG A 303 12.74 7.37 6.96
N HIS A 304 13.91 7.96 6.71
CA HIS A 304 14.80 7.54 5.64
C HIS A 304 15.37 6.14 5.90
N ARG A 305 15.82 5.86 7.12
CA ARG A 305 16.28 4.53 7.56
C ARG A 305 15.19 3.48 7.38
N ARG A 306 13.95 3.76 7.80
CA ARG A 306 12.81 2.86 7.58
C ARG A 306 12.48 2.64 6.10
N SER A 307 12.69 3.65 5.26
CA SER A 307 12.52 3.51 3.80
C SER A 307 13.60 2.61 3.20
N MET A 308 14.85 2.82 3.60
CA MET A 308 15.99 2.00 3.17
C MET A 308 15.88 0.55 3.65
N ALA A 309 15.43 0.32 4.88
CA ALA A 309 15.18 -1.02 5.41
C ALA A 309 14.11 -1.74 4.60
N ARG A 310 13.00 -1.07 4.27
CA ARG A 310 11.94 -1.62 3.41
C ARG A 310 12.43 -1.96 2.01
N GLU A 311 13.26 -1.11 1.42
CA GLU A 311 13.83 -1.37 0.09
C GLU A 311 14.80 -2.56 0.12
N ARG A 312 15.62 -2.71 1.17
CA ARG A 312 16.47 -3.89 1.36
C ARG A 312 15.65 -5.16 1.53
N ALA A 313 14.63 -5.13 2.40
CA ALA A 313 13.72 -6.26 2.60
C ALA A 313 13.04 -6.69 1.29
N LEU A 314 12.55 -5.74 0.47
CA LEU A 314 12.00 -6.06 -0.85
C LEU A 314 13.03 -6.68 -1.79
N ARG A 315 14.28 -6.17 -1.81
CA ARG A 315 15.35 -6.72 -2.65
C ARG A 315 15.77 -8.12 -2.22
N GLU A 316 15.91 -8.36 -0.92
CA GLU A 316 16.21 -9.67 -0.35
C GLU A 316 15.08 -10.66 -0.65
N ALA A 317 13.82 -10.25 -0.47
CA ALA A 317 12.65 -11.02 -0.85
C ALA A 317 12.64 -11.38 -2.34
N CYS A 318 12.93 -10.42 -3.23
CA CYS A 318 13.06 -10.69 -4.66
C CYS A 318 14.17 -11.72 -4.94
N GLY A 319 15.32 -11.60 -4.27
CA GLY A 319 16.42 -12.56 -4.38
C GLY A 319 16.00 -13.98 -3.97
N ALA A 320 15.32 -14.12 -2.83
CA ALA A 320 14.82 -15.40 -2.33
C ALA A 320 13.76 -16.00 -3.26
N LEU A 321 12.80 -15.20 -3.72
CA LEU A 321 11.78 -15.61 -4.69
C LEU A 321 12.39 -16.06 -6.02
N VAL A 322 13.43 -15.37 -6.48
CA VAL A 322 14.16 -15.74 -7.70
C VAL A 322 15.04 -16.97 -7.48
N ALA A 323 15.56 -17.22 -6.28
CA ALA A 323 16.31 -18.45 -6.01
C ALA A 323 15.40 -19.68 -5.84
N GLY A 324 14.16 -19.49 -5.42
CA GLY A 324 13.22 -20.57 -5.12
C GLY A 324 12.94 -21.49 -6.32
N LEU A 325 13.02 -22.81 -6.07
CA LEU A 325 12.78 -23.87 -7.04
C LEU A 325 11.43 -24.57 -6.84
N GLY A 326 10.73 -24.31 -5.73
CA GLY A 326 9.45 -24.92 -5.42
C GLY A 326 8.45 -23.98 -4.75
N ASP A 327 7.18 -24.36 -4.81
CA ASP A 327 6.06 -23.57 -4.29
C ASP A 327 6.21 -23.29 -2.78
N ALA A 328 6.71 -24.24 -1.99
CA ALA A 328 6.94 -24.08 -0.55
C ALA A 328 8.02 -23.04 -0.21
N GLU A 329 9.12 -23.00 -0.98
CA GLU A 329 10.18 -22.01 -0.80
C GLU A 329 9.69 -20.60 -1.11
N VAL A 330 8.80 -20.46 -2.09
CA VAL A 330 8.14 -19.18 -2.41
C VAL A 330 7.22 -18.73 -1.27
N VAL A 331 6.41 -19.64 -0.72
CA VAL A 331 5.53 -19.33 0.43
C VAL A 331 6.34 -18.84 1.62
N GLU A 332 7.45 -19.51 1.93
CA GLU A 332 8.32 -19.14 3.03
C GLU A 332 9.02 -17.79 2.77
N ALA A 333 9.55 -17.58 1.56
CA ALA A 333 10.14 -16.30 1.18
C ALA A 333 9.14 -15.13 1.29
N VAL A 334 7.87 -15.33 0.91
CA VAL A 334 6.82 -14.32 1.10
C VAL A 334 6.56 -14.06 2.58
N ARG A 335 6.46 -15.10 3.42
CA ARG A 335 6.23 -14.94 4.86
C ARG A 335 7.36 -14.14 5.52
N VAL A 336 8.62 -14.52 5.25
CA VAL A 336 9.80 -13.81 5.76
C VAL A 336 9.82 -12.36 5.26
N ALA A 337 9.48 -12.12 4.00
CA ALA A 337 9.42 -10.77 3.45
C ALA A 337 8.34 -9.91 4.10
N VAL A 338 7.15 -10.47 4.39
CA VAL A 338 6.12 -9.73 5.11
C VAL A 338 6.61 -9.38 6.51
N ASP A 339 7.23 -10.31 7.24
CA ASP A 339 7.76 -10.02 8.58
C ASP A 339 8.78 -8.87 8.58
N GLN A 340 9.71 -8.86 7.61
CA GLN A 340 10.69 -7.79 7.46
C GLN A 340 10.09 -6.45 7.03
N LEU A 341 8.96 -6.47 6.30
CA LEU A 341 8.28 -5.26 5.85
C LEU A 341 7.43 -4.61 6.93
N MET A 342 6.90 -5.42 7.86
CA MET A 342 6.02 -4.91 8.91
C MET A 342 6.79 -4.06 9.93
N PRO A 343 6.18 -2.97 10.45
CA PRO A 343 6.83 -2.14 11.46
C PRO A 343 7.13 -2.94 12.74
N SER A 344 8.29 -2.71 13.36
CA SER A 344 8.67 -3.38 14.61
C SER A 344 7.64 -3.08 15.72
N GLY A 345 7.01 -4.13 16.25
CA GLY A 345 5.98 -4.04 17.29
C GLY A 345 4.54 -3.85 16.76
N ALA A 346 4.32 -3.91 15.44
CA ALA A 346 2.98 -4.02 14.90
C ALA A 346 2.47 -5.46 15.05
N ASP A 347 1.28 -5.64 15.63
CA ASP A 347 0.60 -6.92 15.60
C ASP A 347 0.06 -7.16 14.19
N TYR A 348 0.41 -8.30 13.61
CA TYR A 348 -0.08 -8.70 12.30
C TYR A 348 -0.19 -10.21 12.17
N GLU A 349 -0.88 -10.64 11.12
CA GLU A 349 -0.98 -12.04 10.71
C GLU A 349 -0.97 -12.17 9.20
N THR A 350 -0.39 -13.27 8.73
CA THR A 350 -0.22 -13.52 7.30
C THR A 350 -0.67 -14.92 6.96
N VAL A 351 -1.44 -15.03 5.88
CA VAL A 351 -1.86 -16.30 5.31
C VAL A 351 -1.53 -16.25 3.83
N VAL A 352 -0.71 -17.20 3.39
CA VAL A 352 -0.43 -17.42 1.97
C VAL A 352 -1.05 -18.76 1.62
N SER A 353 -1.97 -18.76 0.66
CA SER A 353 -2.63 -19.97 0.17
C SER A 353 -2.35 -20.10 -1.32
N LEU A 354 -1.82 -21.25 -1.71
CA LEU A 354 -1.64 -21.64 -3.10
C LEU A 354 -2.65 -22.74 -3.42
N ARG A 355 -3.26 -22.66 -4.61
CA ARG A 355 -4.16 -23.72 -5.07
C ARG A 355 -3.32 -24.96 -5.43
N GLU A 356 -3.67 -26.11 -4.86
CA GLU A 356 -3.03 -27.39 -5.19
C GLU A 356 -3.16 -27.67 -6.70
N ARG A 357 -2.03 -28.00 -7.35
CA ARG A 357 -2.01 -28.35 -8.78
C ARG A 357 -2.72 -29.68 -8.97
N ALA A 358 -4.03 -29.65 -9.21
CA ALA A 358 -4.74 -30.84 -9.66
C ALA A 358 -4.07 -31.33 -10.95
N ALA A 359 -3.53 -32.54 -10.91
CA ALA A 359 -3.07 -33.25 -12.09
C ALA A 359 -4.17 -33.19 -13.14
N THR A 360 -3.83 -32.80 -14.36
CA THR A 360 -4.74 -32.65 -15.49
C THR A 360 -5.40 -34.00 -15.80
N THR A 361 -6.48 -34.32 -15.12
CA THR A 361 -7.47 -35.29 -15.57
C THR A 361 -8.28 -34.59 -16.66
N VAL A 362 -8.07 -35.03 -17.90
CA VAL A 362 -9.05 -34.81 -18.97
C VAL A 362 -10.25 -35.67 -18.60
N ASP A 363 -11.17 -35.12 -17.81
CA ASP A 363 -12.45 -35.73 -17.50
C ASP A 363 -13.51 -35.12 -18.43
N THR A 364 -14.06 -35.95 -19.31
CA THR A 364 -15.13 -35.60 -20.26
C THR A 364 -16.52 -35.75 -19.62
N GLY A 365 -16.65 -35.47 -18.33
CA GLY A 365 -17.93 -35.37 -17.62
C GLY A 365 -18.38 -33.91 -17.49
N PRO A 366 -19.70 -33.63 -17.34
CA PRO A 366 -20.16 -32.29 -17.01
C PRO A 366 -19.49 -31.85 -15.70
N PRO A 367 -18.97 -30.62 -15.60
CA PRO A 367 -18.09 -30.21 -14.51
C PRO A 367 -18.78 -30.43 -13.16
N ALA A 368 -18.25 -31.37 -12.38
CA ALA A 368 -18.59 -31.50 -10.97
C ALA A 368 -18.33 -30.14 -10.32
N ALA A 369 -19.32 -29.66 -9.57
CA ALA A 369 -19.35 -28.33 -8.98
C ALA A 369 -17.98 -27.94 -8.40
N ALA A 370 -17.40 -26.89 -8.98
CA ALA A 370 -16.14 -26.31 -8.54
C ALA A 370 -16.15 -26.11 -7.03
N ALA A 371 -15.13 -26.60 -6.33
CA ALA A 371 -14.84 -26.16 -4.97
C ALA A 371 -14.86 -24.61 -4.96
N PRO A 372 -15.53 -23.97 -3.97
CA PRO A 372 -15.92 -22.58 -4.06
C PRO A 372 -14.69 -21.68 -4.21
N GLY A 373 -14.52 -21.19 -5.44
CA GLY A 373 -13.35 -20.47 -5.88
C GLY A 373 -13.31 -19.04 -5.37
N ILE A 374 -12.14 -18.45 -5.59
CA ILE A 374 -11.79 -17.03 -5.53
C ILE A 374 -12.79 -16.13 -6.32
N ASP A 375 -13.72 -16.72 -7.09
CA ASP A 375 -14.89 -16.10 -7.70
C ASP A 375 -15.85 -15.45 -6.69
N ALA A 376 -15.79 -15.81 -5.40
CA ALA A 376 -16.54 -15.14 -4.33
C ALA A 376 -16.02 -13.73 -3.98
N VAL A 377 -14.98 -13.25 -4.66
CA VAL A 377 -14.36 -11.94 -4.44
C VAL A 377 -14.79 -10.98 -5.58
N PRO A 378 -15.93 -10.26 -5.45
CA PRO A 378 -16.62 -9.58 -6.56
C PRO A 378 -15.72 -8.55 -7.27
N ALA A 379 -15.52 -8.64 -8.59
CA ALA A 379 -14.67 -7.72 -9.37
C ALA A 379 -14.97 -6.23 -9.04
N PRO A 380 -13.97 -5.35 -8.78
CA PRO A 380 -14.24 -3.98 -8.39
C PRO A 380 -14.22 -3.03 -9.59
N ALA A 381 -15.00 -1.97 -9.46
CA ALA A 381 -14.84 -0.72 -10.18
C ALA A 381 -13.58 0.00 -9.69
N GLY A 382 -12.42 -0.21 -10.33
CA GLY A 382 -11.19 0.56 -10.06
C GLY A 382 -9.87 -0.15 -10.38
N ASP A 383 -8.85 0.63 -10.72
CA ASP A 383 -7.56 0.31 -11.35
C ASP A 383 -6.55 -0.51 -10.48
N ARG A 384 -6.91 -0.95 -9.26
CA ARG A 384 -5.98 -1.62 -8.31
C ARG A 384 -6.28 -3.10 -8.13
N ARG A 385 -5.22 -3.92 -8.04
CA ARG A 385 -5.33 -5.39 -7.86
C ARG A 385 -5.54 -5.82 -6.40
N SER A 386 -5.05 -5.09 -5.40
CA SER A 386 -5.27 -5.43 -3.97
C SER A 386 -6.61 -4.92 -3.42
N ARG A 387 -7.13 -5.60 -2.40
CA ARG A 387 -8.39 -5.26 -1.73
C ARG A 387 -8.25 -5.24 -0.23
N MET A 388 -8.95 -4.31 0.42
CA MET A 388 -9.00 -4.24 1.88
C MET A 388 -10.40 -4.63 2.34
N LEU A 389 -10.50 -5.71 3.10
CA LEU A 389 -11.76 -6.29 3.57
C LEU A 389 -11.68 -6.58 5.06
N ARG A 390 -12.84 -6.78 5.69
CA ARG A 390 -12.87 -7.33 7.05
C ARG A 390 -12.70 -8.85 7.01
N PRO A 391 -11.98 -9.47 7.97
CA PRO A 391 -11.79 -10.92 8.00
C PRO A 391 -13.10 -11.73 7.94
N GLN A 392 -14.20 -11.21 8.49
CA GLN A 392 -15.51 -11.89 8.44
C GLN A 392 -16.14 -11.96 7.03
N ARG A 393 -15.52 -11.37 6.02
CA ARG A 393 -15.91 -11.52 4.61
C ARG A 393 -15.03 -12.52 3.86
N LEU A 394 -13.97 -13.04 4.48
CA LEU A 394 -13.11 -14.07 3.89
C LEU A 394 -13.75 -15.46 3.96
N HIS A 395 -13.30 -16.38 3.11
CA HIS A 395 -13.66 -17.80 3.18
C HIS A 395 -13.15 -18.41 4.50
N PRO A 396 -13.85 -19.37 5.13
CA PRO A 396 -13.47 -19.94 6.43
C PRO A 396 -12.03 -20.50 6.49
N GLU A 397 -11.55 -21.08 5.39
CA GLU A 397 -10.19 -21.64 5.28
C GLU A 397 -9.09 -20.56 5.37
N LEU A 398 -9.39 -19.34 4.91
CA LEU A 398 -8.46 -18.21 4.97
C LEU A 398 -8.60 -17.41 6.27
N ARG A 399 -9.65 -17.65 7.08
CA ARG A 399 -9.91 -16.89 8.33
C ARG A 399 -9.05 -17.28 9.52
N GLN A 400 -8.42 -18.46 9.49
CA GLN A 400 -7.67 -18.95 10.65
C GLN A 400 -6.65 -17.91 11.12
N GLY A 401 -6.85 -17.43 12.35
CA GLY A 401 -6.02 -16.42 13.02
C GLY A 401 -6.27 -14.96 12.61
N LEU A 402 -6.77 -14.68 11.40
CA LEU A 402 -7.05 -13.30 10.94
C LEU A 402 -8.19 -12.60 11.70
N ASP A 403 -9.07 -13.35 12.37
CA ASP A 403 -10.25 -12.82 13.07
C ASP A 403 -9.94 -11.87 14.23
N ARG A 404 -8.69 -11.84 14.71
CA ARG A 404 -8.25 -10.90 15.77
C ARG A 404 -8.11 -9.44 15.31
N PHE A 405 -8.12 -9.20 14.00
CA PHE A 405 -7.93 -7.86 13.43
C PHE A 405 -9.20 -7.34 12.76
N GLU A 406 -9.38 -6.02 12.72
CA GLU A 406 -10.54 -5.41 12.07
C GLU A 406 -10.46 -5.51 10.53
N MET A 407 -9.24 -5.43 9.98
CA MET A 407 -9.00 -5.31 8.54
C MET A 407 -7.92 -6.29 8.06
N ALA A 408 -8.10 -6.77 6.83
CA ALA A 408 -7.15 -7.60 6.10
C ALA A 408 -6.97 -7.07 4.67
N LEU A 409 -5.72 -7.02 4.21
CA LEU A 409 -5.34 -6.73 2.84
C LEU A 409 -5.17 -8.04 2.07
N ILE A 410 -5.80 -8.12 0.92
CA ILE A 410 -5.79 -9.29 0.03
C ILE A 410 -5.09 -8.90 -1.26
N CYS A 411 -4.01 -9.60 -1.56
CA CYS A 411 -3.24 -9.45 -2.77
C CYS A 411 -3.36 -10.75 -3.60
N PRO A 412 -4.03 -10.72 -4.77
CA PRO A 412 -4.16 -11.90 -5.61
C PRO A 412 -2.81 -12.28 -6.23
N LEU A 413 -2.47 -13.57 -6.18
CA LEU A 413 -1.28 -14.15 -6.83
C LEU A 413 -1.71 -14.86 -8.12
N VAL A 414 -2.19 -14.08 -9.08
CA VAL A 414 -2.73 -14.59 -10.35
C VAL A 414 -1.87 -14.08 -11.51
N PRO A 415 -1.32 -14.97 -12.36
CA PRO A 415 -0.57 -14.55 -13.55
C PRO A 415 -1.42 -13.68 -14.46
N GLY A 416 -0.81 -12.70 -15.12
CA GLY A 416 -1.49 -11.84 -16.10
C GLY A 416 -1.83 -12.57 -17.42
N THR A 417 -1.24 -13.73 -17.65
CA THR A 417 -1.31 -14.58 -18.84
C THR A 417 -2.08 -15.85 -18.50
N CYS A 418 -3.39 -15.87 -18.78
CA CYS A 418 -4.19 -17.08 -18.65
C CYS A 418 -3.75 -18.11 -19.71
N MET A 419 -2.88 -19.05 -19.34
CA MET A 419 -2.62 -20.24 -20.15
C MET A 419 -3.73 -21.28 -19.89
N PRO A 420 -4.34 -21.89 -20.93
CA PRO A 420 -5.35 -22.91 -20.74
C PRO A 420 -4.74 -24.12 -20.02
N GLY A 421 -5.28 -24.46 -18.85
CA GLY A 421 -4.82 -25.56 -17.99
C GLY A 421 -3.95 -25.16 -16.79
N ASN A 422 -3.54 -23.89 -16.65
CA ASN A 422 -2.71 -23.43 -15.53
C ASN A 422 -3.45 -22.42 -14.65
N ALA A 423 -4.46 -22.89 -13.91
CA ALA A 423 -5.19 -22.10 -12.92
C ALA A 423 -4.51 -22.16 -11.54
N GLY A 424 -3.23 -21.79 -11.46
CA GLY A 424 -2.52 -21.62 -10.19
C GLY A 424 -2.76 -20.22 -9.60
N ALA A 425 -4.00 -19.90 -9.20
CA ALA A 425 -4.36 -18.64 -8.57
C ALA A 425 -4.21 -18.76 -7.05
N GLY A 426 -3.11 -18.26 -6.49
CA GLY A 426 -2.92 -18.15 -5.04
C GLY A 426 -3.41 -16.81 -4.48
N VAL A 427 -3.35 -16.65 -3.16
CA VAL A 427 -3.63 -15.37 -2.49
C VAL A 427 -2.68 -15.13 -1.33
N LEU A 428 -2.23 -13.88 -1.21
CA LEU A 428 -1.55 -13.36 -0.02
C LEU A 428 -2.55 -12.50 0.77
N CYS A 429 -2.83 -12.90 2.00
CA CYS A 429 -3.66 -12.18 2.95
C CYS A 429 -2.80 -11.69 4.12
N VAL A 430 -2.86 -10.40 4.43
CA VAL A 430 -2.18 -9.79 5.58
C VAL A 430 -3.21 -9.03 6.42
N ALA A 431 -3.41 -9.44 7.67
CA ALA A 431 -4.28 -8.74 8.62
C ALA A 431 -3.44 -7.95 9.62
N ALA A 432 -3.82 -6.69 9.82
CA ALA A 432 -3.21 -5.75 10.75
C ALA A 432 -4.13 -4.52 10.91
N ASP A 433 -3.73 -3.56 11.73
CA ASP A 433 -4.38 -2.26 11.79
C ASP A 433 -4.49 -1.60 10.41
N GLU A 434 -5.65 -0.98 10.12
CA GLU A 434 -5.94 -0.33 8.83
C GLU A 434 -4.83 0.65 8.40
N ARG A 435 -4.24 1.36 9.36
CA ARG A 435 -3.15 2.32 9.12
C ARG A 435 -1.86 1.65 8.66
N VAL A 436 -1.54 0.50 9.23
CA VAL A 436 -0.34 -0.27 8.87
C VAL A 436 -0.53 -0.84 7.47
N LEU A 437 -1.69 -1.44 7.21
CA LEU A 437 -2.04 -1.98 5.89
C LEU A 437 -2.04 -0.90 4.81
N ASP A 438 -2.61 0.27 5.07
CA ASP A 438 -2.59 1.38 4.11
C ASP A 438 -1.16 1.91 3.86
N THR A 439 -0.27 1.83 4.85
CA THR A 439 1.14 2.22 4.70
C THR A 439 1.94 1.20 3.91
N MET A 440 1.69 -0.09 4.13
CA MET A 440 2.43 -1.20 3.52
C MET A 440 1.82 -1.70 2.21
N ARG A 441 0.62 -1.25 1.83
CA ARG A 441 -0.13 -1.73 0.65
C ARG A 441 0.73 -1.80 -0.61
N ASP A 442 1.41 -0.72 -0.98
CA ASP A 442 2.20 -0.68 -2.23
C ASP A 442 3.36 -1.69 -2.19
N ALA A 443 4.02 -1.85 -1.02
CA ALA A 443 5.10 -2.83 -0.85
C ALA A 443 4.57 -4.27 -0.90
N LEU A 444 3.43 -4.55 -0.28
CA LEU A 444 2.77 -5.85 -0.31
C LEU A 444 2.22 -6.20 -1.70
N GLU A 445 1.76 -5.22 -2.48
CA GLU A 445 1.38 -5.39 -3.89
C GLU A 445 2.60 -5.76 -4.75
N VAL A 446 3.73 -5.07 -4.56
CA VAL A 446 4.98 -5.40 -5.25
C VAL A 446 5.43 -6.81 -4.88
N LEU A 447 5.44 -7.16 -3.59
CA LEU A 447 5.81 -8.50 -3.13
C LEU A 447 4.92 -9.58 -3.75
N ALA A 448 3.59 -9.38 -3.76
CA ALA A 448 2.65 -10.30 -4.38
C ALA A 448 2.89 -10.45 -5.90
N ALA A 449 3.19 -9.36 -6.59
CA ALA A 449 3.52 -9.41 -8.02
C ALA A 449 4.80 -10.23 -8.27
N GLN A 450 5.84 -10.06 -7.44
CA GLN A 450 7.08 -10.83 -7.56
C GLN A 450 6.88 -12.32 -7.23
N ALA A 451 6.08 -12.63 -6.21
CA ALA A 451 5.73 -14.00 -5.88
C ALA A 451 4.96 -14.68 -7.02
N THR A 452 4.05 -13.95 -7.67
CA THR A 452 3.33 -14.43 -8.86
C THR A 452 4.29 -14.80 -9.99
N LEU A 453 5.27 -13.93 -10.29
CA LEU A 453 6.29 -14.20 -11.32
C LEU A 453 7.18 -15.40 -10.97
N ALA A 454 7.54 -15.55 -9.69
CA ALA A 454 8.33 -16.69 -9.23
C ALA A 454 7.56 -18.01 -9.39
N LEU A 455 6.29 -18.05 -8.99
CA LEU A 455 5.41 -19.22 -9.17
C LEU A 455 5.21 -19.55 -10.65
N GLU A 456 5.02 -18.54 -11.51
CA GLU A 456 4.89 -18.73 -12.96
C GLU A 456 6.16 -19.34 -13.56
N ARG A 457 7.34 -18.83 -13.16
CA ARG A 457 8.63 -19.40 -13.59
C ARG A 457 8.80 -20.85 -13.13
N ILE A 458 8.46 -21.16 -11.87
CA ILE A 458 8.56 -22.52 -11.33
C ILE A 458 7.63 -23.45 -12.11
N ALA A 459 6.38 -23.04 -12.35
CA ALA A 459 5.43 -23.80 -13.14
C ALA A 459 5.92 -24.05 -14.58
N LEU A 460 6.48 -23.03 -15.24
CA LEU A 460 7.06 -23.17 -16.59
C LEU A 460 8.27 -24.10 -16.61
N SER A 461 9.18 -23.95 -15.65
CA SER A 461 10.36 -24.80 -15.52
C SER A 461 9.97 -26.27 -15.29
N ASP A 462 8.96 -26.52 -14.46
CA ASP A 462 8.43 -27.88 -14.23
C ASP A 462 7.87 -28.51 -15.51
N VAL A 463 7.11 -27.75 -16.31
CA VAL A 463 6.55 -28.22 -17.58
C VAL A 463 7.65 -28.53 -18.59
N ILE A 464 8.64 -27.64 -18.71
CA ILE A 464 9.78 -27.83 -19.61
C ILE A 464 10.60 -29.07 -19.20
N ASN A 465 10.98 -29.17 -17.91
CA ASN A 465 11.73 -30.31 -17.41
C ASN A 465 11.00 -31.65 -17.64
N ARG A 466 9.68 -31.69 -17.44
CA ARG A 466 8.87 -32.89 -17.75
C ARG A 466 8.93 -33.25 -19.23
N ARG A 467 8.80 -32.26 -20.13
CA ARG A 467 8.83 -32.47 -21.58
C ARG A 467 10.21 -32.93 -22.08
N ASP A 468 11.27 -32.30 -21.61
CA ASP A 468 12.64 -32.62 -22.00
C ASP A 468 13.07 -34.00 -21.48
N GLY A 469 12.65 -34.35 -20.26
CA GLY A 469 12.84 -35.68 -19.69
C GLY A 469 12.22 -36.77 -20.57
N ASP A 470 10.93 -36.63 -20.92
CA ASP A 470 10.22 -37.57 -21.79
C ASP A 470 10.91 -37.72 -23.17
N GLN A 471 11.44 -36.64 -23.75
CA GLN A 471 12.16 -36.67 -25.04
C GLN A 471 13.54 -37.32 -24.94
N TYR A 472 14.30 -37.03 -23.89
CA TYR A 472 15.60 -37.64 -23.66
C TYR A 472 15.47 -39.15 -23.48
N LEU A 473 14.55 -39.60 -22.63
CA LEU A 473 14.28 -41.03 -22.41
C LEU A 473 13.83 -41.74 -23.69
N ARG A 474 12.96 -41.11 -24.49
CA ARG A 474 12.59 -41.60 -25.84
C ARG A 474 13.81 -41.84 -26.75
N THR A 475 14.86 -41.06 -26.60
CA THR A 475 16.08 -41.18 -27.42
C THR A 475 16.99 -42.30 -26.91
N VAL A 476 17.21 -42.40 -25.60
CA VAL A 476 18.13 -43.39 -25.01
C VAL A 476 17.59 -44.83 -25.13
N VAL A 477 16.28 -45.02 -24.97
CA VAL A 477 15.67 -46.36 -24.88
C VAL A 477 15.37 -46.98 -26.27
N ARG A 478 15.56 -46.24 -27.36
CA ARG A 478 15.22 -46.67 -28.73
C ARG A 478 15.96 -47.92 -29.21
N HIS A 479 17.09 -48.27 -28.60
CA HIS A 479 17.95 -49.37 -29.05
C HIS A 479 18.00 -50.58 -28.11
N THR A 480 17.23 -50.59 -27.03
CA THR A 480 17.15 -51.74 -26.10
C THR A 480 16.16 -52.79 -26.58
N ALA A 481 16.57 -54.07 -26.55
CA ALA A 481 15.69 -55.20 -26.88
C ALA A 481 14.55 -55.39 -25.85
N ASP A 482 14.74 -54.89 -24.63
CA ASP A 482 13.74 -54.95 -23.56
C ASP A 482 12.59 -53.96 -23.80
N ILE A 483 11.40 -54.35 -23.37
CA ILE A 483 10.21 -53.50 -23.39
C ILE A 483 10.32 -52.53 -22.20
N VAL A 484 10.22 -51.23 -22.45
CA VAL A 484 10.28 -50.22 -21.40
C VAL A 484 9.01 -49.38 -21.45
N LEU A 485 8.31 -49.31 -20.32
CA LEU A 485 7.10 -48.49 -20.13
C LEU A 485 7.35 -47.44 -19.06
N ILE A 486 6.85 -46.23 -19.29
CA ILE A 486 6.83 -45.16 -18.29
C ILE A 486 5.38 -44.84 -17.98
N LEU A 487 5.05 -44.89 -16.69
CA LEU A 487 3.73 -44.56 -16.19
C LEU A 487 3.73 -43.23 -15.44
N ASP A 488 2.60 -42.54 -15.44
CA ASP A 488 2.35 -41.45 -14.50
C ASP A 488 1.97 -41.97 -13.10
N GLU A 489 1.67 -41.07 -12.16
CA GLU A 489 1.28 -41.45 -10.79
C GLU A 489 -0.03 -42.23 -10.74
N ASP A 490 -0.90 -42.05 -11.73
CA ASP A 490 -2.22 -42.69 -11.86
C ASP A 490 -2.12 -44.07 -12.54
N GLY A 491 -0.99 -44.39 -13.16
CA GLY A 491 -0.74 -45.68 -13.83
C GLY A 491 -1.07 -45.67 -15.33
N ARG A 492 -1.26 -44.49 -15.92
CA ARG A 492 -1.44 -44.32 -17.36
C ARG A 492 -0.12 -44.37 -18.10
N LEU A 493 -0.17 -44.87 -19.33
CA LEU A 493 1.00 -45.01 -20.19
C LEU A 493 1.42 -43.65 -20.74
N ARG A 494 2.61 -43.16 -20.34
CA ARG A 494 3.19 -41.92 -20.88
C ARG A 494 4.14 -42.18 -22.03
N TYR A 495 4.84 -43.32 -21.97
CA TYR A 495 5.76 -43.77 -22.99
C TYR A 495 5.83 -45.30 -23.00
N ALA A 496 6.05 -45.85 -24.19
CA ALA A 496 6.35 -47.24 -24.43
C ALA A 496 7.44 -47.35 -25.51
N SER A 497 8.40 -48.23 -25.30
CA SER A 497 9.46 -48.48 -26.27
C SER A 497 8.91 -49.18 -27.53
N PRO A 498 9.52 -48.98 -28.71
CA PRO A 498 9.12 -49.66 -29.95
C PRO A 498 9.13 -51.19 -29.85
N SER A 499 9.98 -51.75 -28.97
CA SER A 499 10.05 -53.19 -28.68
C SER A 499 8.73 -53.77 -28.17
N LEU A 500 7.84 -52.94 -27.59
CA LEU A 500 6.47 -53.34 -27.23
C LEU A 500 5.69 -53.83 -28.46
N THR A 501 5.74 -53.07 -29.56
CA THR A 501 5.05 -53.41 -30.82
C THR A 501 5.64 -54.66 -31.45
N THR A 502 6.98 -54.79 -31.43
CA THR A 502 7.65 -55.98 -31.95
C THR A 502 7.31 -57.23 -31.14
N ALA A 503 7.21 -57.12 -29.81
CA ALA A 503 6.93 -58.26 -28.93
C ALA A 503 5.45 -58.65 -28.89
N LEU A 504 4.53 -57.68 -28.81
CA LEU A 504 3.09 -57.91 -28.62
C LEU A 504 2.25 -57.76 -29.89
N GLY A 505 2.76 -57.12 -30.95
CA GLY A 505 1.99 -56.81 -32.15
C GLY A 505 0.93 -55.71 -31.94
N ILE A 506 0.99 -54.99 -30.82
CA ILE A 506 0.02 -53.95 -30.43
C ILE A 506 0.66 -52.57 -30.65
N ASP A 507 -0.11 -51.64 -31.21
CA ASP A 507 0.27 -50.23 -31.26
C ASP A 507 0.21 -49.64 -29.84
N PRO A 508 1.28 -49.03 -29.33
CA PRO A 508 1.30 -48.49 -27.97
C PRO A 508 0.23 -47.41 -27.73
N SER A 509 -0.25 -46.76 -28.79
CA SER A 509 -1.33 -45.77 -28.72
C SER A 509 -2.72 -46.37 -28.41
N ALA A 510 -2.88 -47.69 -28.57
CA ALA A 510 -4.12 -48.41 -28.29
C ALA A 510 -4.30 -48.81 -26.82
N ALA A 511 -3.25 -48.69 -25.99
CA ALA A 511 -3.29 -49.01 -24.56
C ALA A 511 -3.22 -47.73 -23.72
N ALA A 512 -4.27 -47.46 -22.93
CA ALA A 512 -4.33 -46.27 -22.08
C ALA A 512 -3.63 -46.49 -20.72
N THR A 513 -3.64 -47.73 -20.23
CA THR A 513 -3.11 -48.12 -18.93
C THR A 513 -2.27 -49.39 -19.00
N LEU A 514 -1.40 -49.59 -18.01
CA LEU A 514 -0.60 -50.82 -17.89
C LEU A 514 -1.47 -52.09 -17.89
N LEU A 515 -2.63 -52.03 -17.26
CA LEU A 515 -3.54 -53.17 -17.09
C LEU A 515 -4.17 -53.64 -18.41
N ASP A 516 -4.19 -52.79 -19.44
CA ASP A 516 -4.66 -53.17 -20.79
C ASP A 516 -3.72 -54.17 -21.47
N LEU A 517 -2.44 -54.13 -21.10
CA LEU A 517 -1.35 -54.96 -21.63
C LEU A 517 -1.15 -56.26 -20.84
N VAL A 518 -1.37 -56.21 -19.51
CA VAL A 518 -1.17 -57.34 -18.61
C VAL A 518 -2.41 -58.24 -18.57
N HIS A 519 -2.20 -59.55 -18.52
CA HIS A 519 -3.29 -60.53 -18.42
C HIS A 519 -4.09 -60.34 -17.12
N PRO A 520 -5.44 -60.47 -17.14
CA PRO A 520 -6.29 -60.25 -15.96
C PRO A 520 -5.92 -61.03 -14.69
N CYS A 521 -5.34 -62.23 -14.85
CA CYS A 521 -4.87 -63.05 -13.73
C CYS A 521 -3.76 -62.39 -12.91
N ASP A 522 -2.96 -61.51 -13.53
CA ASP A 522 -1.77 -60.93 -12.92
C ASP A 522 -2.01 -59.47 -12.45
N HIS A 523 -3.22 -58.92 -12.65
CA HIS A 523 -3.58 -57.56 -12.22
C HIS A 523 -3.37 -57.33 -10.71
N GLY A 524 -3.70 -58.33 -9.89
CA GLY A 524 -3.46 -58.26 -8.44
C GLY A 524 -1.97 -58.32 -8.06
N GLU A 525 -1.11 -58.87 -8.92
CA GLU A 525 0.34 -58.86 -8.73
C GLU A 525 0.96 -57.53 -9.13
N VAL A 526 0.50 -56.93 -10.23
CA VAL A 526 0.88 -55.59 -10.67
C VAL A 526 0.67 -54.57 -9.56
N GLU A 527 -0.52 -54.56 -8.95
CA GLU A 527 -0.84 -53.57 -7.91
C GLU A 527 -0.03 -53.83 -6.62
N ARG A 528 0.21 -55.10 -6.26
CA ARG A 528 1.12 -55.46 -5.16
C ARG A 528 2.54 -54.97 -5.41
N MET A 529 3.08 -55.18 -6.62
CA MET A 529 4.42 -54.72 -6.98
C MET A 529 4.52 -53.20 -6.99
N ARG A 530 3.47 -52.50 -7.46
CA ARG A 530 3.40 -51.03 -7.42
C ARG A 530 3.43 -50.51 -5.99
N GLU A 531 2.60 -51.04 -5.11
CA GLU A 531 2.58 -50.67 -3.69
C GLU A 531 3.91 -50.99 -3.00
N GLN A 532 4.52 -52.12 -3.34
CA GLN A 532 5.82 -52.53 -2.81
C GLN A 532 6.95 -51.61 -3.27
N ALA A 533 6.96 -51.21 -4.55
CA ALA A 533 7.92 -50.26 -5.10
C ALA A 533 7.78 -48.86 -4.49
N ARG A 534 6.55 -48.45 -4.10
CA ARG A 534 6.34 -47.19 -3.37
C ARG A 534 6.94 -47.20 -1.96
N ARG A 535 7.04 -48.39 -1.34
CA ARG A 535 7.52 -48.56 0.04
C ARG A 535 9.02 -48.85 0.13
N LEU A 536 9.57 -49.51 -0.88
CA LEU A 536 10.98 -49.94 -0.93
C LEU A 536 11.75 -49.08 -1.94
N ASP A 537 12.72 -48.31 -1.44
CA ASP A 537 13.68 -47.57 -2.26
C ASP A 537 14.82 -48.51 -2.71
N ASP A 538 14.47 -49.51 -3.52
CA ASP A 538 15.41 -50.50 -4.06
C ASP A 538 15.98 -50.03 -5.41
N PRO A 539 17.31 -49.81 -5.53
CA PRO A 539 17.96 -49.42 -6.78
C PRO A 539 17.74 -50.41 -7.92
N GLU A 540 17.50 -51.70 -7.64
CA GLU A 540 17.25 -52.70 -8.67
C GLU A 540 15.79 -52.76 -9.13
N GLY A 541 14.87 -52.19 -8.34
CA GLY A 541 13.42 -52.27 -8.51
C GLY A 541 12.83 -53.61 -8.08
N VAL A 542 11.53 -53.61 -7.82
CA VAL A 542 10.80 -54.84 -7.46
C VAL A 542 10.72 -55.73 -8.69
N ARG A 543 11.22 -56.97 -8.56
CA ARG A 543 11.20 -57.96 -9.64
C ARG A 543 10.02 -58.91 -9.52
N GLY A 544 9.45 -59.29 -10.66
CA GLY A 544 8.34 -60.23 -10.76
C GLY A 544 8.27 -60.85 -12.14
N ALA A 545 7.24 -61.65 -12.39
CA ALA A 545 6.98 -62.20 -13.72
C ALA A 545 5.50 -62.09 -14.04
N TRP A 546 5.19 -61.55 -15.21
CA TRP A 546 3.81 -61.32 -15.65
C TRP A 546 3.55 -62.00 -16.98
N HIS A 547 2.29 -62.29 -17.26
CA HIS A 547 1.81 -62.67 -18.58
C HIS A 547 1.28 -61.44 -19.30
N LEU A 548 1.86 -61.14 -20.45
CA LEU A 548 1.33 -60.12 -21.35
C LEU A 548 0.39 -60.75 -22.37
N ARG A 549 -0.58 -59.96 -22.82
CA ARG A 549 -1.52 -60.35 -23.88
C ARG A 549 -1.03 -59.87 -25.23
N ARG A 550 -0.80 -60.81 -26.15
CA ARG A 550 -0.42 -60.53 -27.54
C ARG A 550 -1.66 -60.30 -28.41
N ALA A 551 -1.51 -59.60 -29.54
CA ALA A 551 -2.62 -59.27 -30.44
C ALA A 551 -3.31 -60.51 -31.05
N ASP A 552 -2.60 -61.63 -31.17
CA ASP A 552 -3.08 -62.92 -31.66
C ASP A 552 -3.78 -63.77 -30.58
N GLY A 553 -3.81 -63.29 -29.33
CA GLY A 553 -4.40 -63.99 -28.19
C GLY A 553 -3.45 -64.92 -27.44
N GLU A 554 -2.20 -65.08 -27.89
CA GLU A 554 -1.19 -65.82 -27.13
C GLU A 554 -0.71 -65.03 -25.91
N ARG A 555 -0.19 -65.76 -24.92
CA ARG A 555 0.36 -65.21 -23.68
C ARG A 555 1.87 -65.32 -23.70
N ILE A 556 2.56 -64.21 -23.47
CA ILE A 556 4.02 -64.17 -23.38
C ILE A 556 4.40 -64.01 -21.92
N LEU A 557 5.37 -64.80 -21.45
CA LEU A 557 5.90 -64.67 -20.10
C LEU A 557 7.06 -63.67 -20.11
N VAL A 558 6.91 -62.59 -19.33
CA VAL A 558 7.94 -61.57 -19.19
C VAL A 558 8.46 -61.51 -17.76
N GLU A 559 9.78 -61.38 -17.61
CA GLU A 559 10.38 -60.93 -16.36
C GLU A 559 10.31 -59.42 -16.28
N VAL A 560 9.85 -58.90 -15.14
CA VAL A 560 9.53 -57.48 -14.96
C VAL A 560 10.35 -56.91 -13.83
N SER A 561 10.90 -55.71 -14.04
CA SER A 561 11.46 -54.85 -13.00
C SER A 561 10.62 -53.58 -12.94
N PHE A 562 10.11 -53.28 -11.74
CA PHE A 562 9.27 -52.13 -11.46
C PHE A 562 10.02 -51.15 -10.55
N ARG A 563 10.26 -49.93 -11.03
CA ARG A 563 10.99 -48.89 -10.28
C ARG A 563 10.14 -47.65 -10.07
N ASP A 564 10.17 -47.13 -8.84
CA ASP A 564 9.61 -45.83 -8.51
C ASP A 564 10.67 -44.75 -8.74
N LEU A 565 10.47 -43.94 -9.79
CA LEU A 565 11.31 -42.78 -10.11
C LEU A 565 10.48 -41.49 -10.06
N ARG A 566 9.47 -41.42 -9.18
CA ARG A 566 8.64 -40.21 -9.00
C ARG A 566 9.42 -39.02 -8.46
N ALA A 567 10.46 -39.28 -7.67
CA ALA A 567 11.37 -38.25 -7.16
C ALA A 567 12.41 -37.79 -8.22
N ASP A 568 12.63 -38.58 -9.28
CA ASP A 568 13.58 -38.23 -10.33
C ASP A 568 13.04 -37.10 -11.22
N ARG A 569 13.85 -36.06 -11.46
CA ARG A 569 13.43 -34.85 -12.18
C ARG A 569 13.11 -35.11 -13.66
N MET A 570 13.72 -36.13 -14.28
CA MET A 570 13.53 -36.48 -15.69
C MET A 570 12.34 -37.43 -15.90
N VAL A 571 12.07 -38.32 -14.93
CA VAL A 571 11.04 -39.35 -15.10
C VAL A 571 9.72 -38.99 -14.43
N ARG A 572 9.73 -38.50 -13.18
CA ARG A 572 8.54 -38.22 -12.36
C ARG A 572 7.41 -39.26 -12.53
N GLY A 573 7.73 -40.54 -12.38
CA GLY A 573 6.81 -41.63 -12.66
C GLY A 573 7.38 -43.01 -12.35
N PHE A 574 6.65 -44.06 -12.75
CA PHE A 574 7.14 -45.43 -12.63
C PHE A 574 7.80 -45.88 -13.93
N VAL A 575 8.95 -46.55 -13.82
CA VAL A 575 9.62 -47.18 -14.96
C VAL A 575 9.49 -48.69 -14.82
N ILE A 576 8.98 -49.31 -15.87
CA ILE A 576 8.80 -50.74 -15.94
C ILE A 576 9.63 -51.25 -17.10
N THR A 577 10.58 -52.14 -16.79
CA THR A 577 11.34 -52.87 -17.80
C THR A 577 10.85 -54.30 -17.83
N MET A 578 10.49 -54.80 -19.00
CA MET A 578 10.03 -56.16 -19.21
C MET A 578 10.92 -56.85 -20.23
N ARG A 579 11.31 -58.07 -19.93
CA ARG A 579 12.12 -58.91 -20.80
C ARG A 579 11.37 -60.19 -21.11
N ASP A 580 11.22 -60.48 -22.41
CA ASP A 580 10.64 -61.75 -22.84
C ASP A 580 11.58 -62.91 -22.48
N VAL A 581 11.07 -63.84 -21.68
CA VAL A 581 11.80 -65.04 -21.24
C VAL A 581 11.12 -66.32 -21.71
N THR A 582 10.14 -66.24 -22.61
CA THR A 582 9.33 -67.38 -23.07
C THR A 582 10.23 -68.48 -23.62
N GLU A 583 11.07 -68.16 -24.61
CA GLU A 583 11.97 -69.13 -25.24
C GLU A 583 13.08 -69.62 -24.28
N ARG A 584 13.52 -68.77 -23.35
CA ARG A 584 14.54 -69.12 -22.35
C ARG A 584 14.00 -70.13 -21.34
N ARG A 585 12.80 -69.88 -20.80
CA ARG A 585 12.11 -70.76 -19.85
C ARG A 585 11.71 -72.07 -20.49
N GLU A 586 11.30 -72.09 -21.76
CA GLU A 586 11.01 -73.32 -22.49
C GLU A 586 12.26 -74.18 -22.69
N ARG A 587 13.39 -73.58 -23.06
CA ARG A 587 14.68 -74.30 -23.17
C ARG A 587 15.15 -74.83 -21.82
N GLU A 588 15.01 -74.06 -20.76
CA GLU A 588 15.37 -74.48 -19.40
C GLU A 588 14.46 -75.61 -18.89
N GLN A 589 13.15 -75.52 -19.13
CA GLN A 589 12.21 -76.60 -18.78
C GLN A 589 12.46 -77.87 -19.59
N GLN A 590 12.83 -77.77 -20.87
CA GLN A 590 13.25 -78.93 -21.66
C GLN A 590 14.53 -79.56 -21.11
N LEU A 591 15.51 -78.77 -20.67
CA LEU A 591 16.73 -79.28 -20.03
C LEU A 591 16.43 -79.94 -18.69
N ILE A 592 15.58 -79.34 -17.85
CA ILE A 592 15.13 -79.93 -16.58
C ILE A 592 14.35 -81.22 -16.83
N ARG A 593 13.48 -81.26 -17.83
CA ARG A 593 12.70 -82.45 -18.22
C ARG A 593 13.61 -83.58 -18.71
N ARG A 594 14.59 -83.26 -19.56
CA ARG A 594 15.62 -84.22 -20.01
C ARG A 594 16.51 -84.70 -18.85
N ALA A 595 16.87 -83.81 -17.91
CA ALA A 595 17.65 -84.16 -16.73
C ALA A 595 16.86 -85.10 -15.79
N LEU A 596 15.56 -84.85 -15.60
CA LEU A 596 14.65 -85.71 -14.84
C LEU A 596 14.39 -87.05 -15.54
N GLU A 597 14.36 -87.09 -16.87
CA GLU A 597 14.28 -88.33 -17.66
C GLU A 597 15.59 -89.13 -17.61
N SER A 598 16.74 -88.47 -17.43
CA SER A 598 18.06 -89.11 -17.25
C SER A 598 18.42 -89.46 -15.80
N SER A 599 17.58 -89.04 -14.83
CA SER A 599 17.76 -89.33 -13.40
C SER A 599 17.50 -90.82 -13.13
N SER A 600 18.39 -91.42 -12.34
CA SER A 600 18.52 -92.86 -12.03
C SER A 600 17.22 -93.57 -11.60
N GLY A 601 16.18 -92.84 -11.19
CA GLY A 601 14.86 -93.39 -10.89
C GLY A 601 14.11 -93.98 -12.09
N TRP A 602 14.27 -93.44 -13.30
CA TRP A 602 13.58 -93.94 -14.51
C TRP A 602 14.24 -95.20 -15.07
N GLN A 603 15.59 -95.25 -15.07
CA GLN A 603 16.35 -96.45 -15.43
C GLN A 603 16.08 -97.62 -14.45
N ASN A 604 15.94 -97.35 -13.15
CA ASN A 604 15.58 -98.38 -12.17
C ASN A 604 14.16 -98.94 -12.37
N ARG A 605 13.18 -98.13 -12.82
CA ARG A 605 11.82 -98.60 -13.13
C ARG A 605 11.73 -99.41 -14.43
N GLN A 606 12.54 -99.12 -15.44
CA GLN A 606 12.58 -99.96 -16.65
C GLN A 606 13.33 -101.28 -16.41
N SER A 607 14.40 -101.27 -15.61
CA SER A 607 15.11 -102.48 -15.21
C SER A 607 14.21 -103.47 -14.47
N SER A 608 13.39 -103.00 -13.53
CA SER A 608 12.45 -103.85 -12.79
C SER A 608 11.33 -104.45 -13.66
N LEU A 609 10.86 -103.74 -14.69
CA LEU A 609 9.85 -104.26 -15.63
C LEU A 609 10.40 -105.32 -16.59
N SER A 610 11.70 -105.27 -16.93
CA SER A 610 12.34 -106.28 -17.78
C SER A 610 12.60 -107.63 -17.08
N ARG A 611 12.71 -107.64 -15.74
CA ARG A 611 12.93 -108.87 -14.96
C ARG A 611 11.70 -109.77 -14.77
N PHE A 612 10.50 -109.28 -15.08
CA PHE A 612 9.25 -110.06 -14.97
C PHE A 612 8.72 -110.58 -16.32
N ARG A 613 9.50 -110.48 -17.41
CA ARG A 613 9.20 -111.10 -18.71
C ARG A 613 10.25 -112.13 -19.10
N ARG A 614 10.24 -113.29 -18.42
CA ARG A 614 10.30 -114.65 -18.99
C ARG A 614 10.38 -115.68 -17.90
#